data_AF-A0A815ZQ40-F1
#
_entry.id   AF-A0A815ZQ40-F1
#
_cell.length_a   1.000
_cell.length_b   1.000
_cell.length_c   1.000
_cell.angle_alpha   90.00
_cell.angle_beta   90.00
_cell.angle_gamma   90.00
#
_symmetry.space_group_name_H-M   'P 1'
#
loop_
_entity.id
_entity.type
_entity.pdbx_description
1 polymer ?
#
loop_
_entity_poly.entity_id
_entity_poly.type
_entity_poly.pdbx_seq_one_letter_code
_entity_poly.pdbx_strand_id
1 'polypeptide(L)' 'TKLKQTVLEDMNREGKRRGLMSYEQVKAIEFIKEPFTIENGLLTPTFKARRYAVEKKYKELFQNIYKSVNA' A
#
# COMPACT_ATOMS: atom_id res chain seq x y z
N THR A 1 1.97 7.30 13.10
CA THR A 1 2.14 6.48 14.32
C THR A 1 3.52 5.84 14.27
N LYS A 2 4.13 5.54 15.43
CA LYS A 2 5.46 4.88 15.48
C LYS A 2 5.51 3.61 14.63
N LEU A 3 4.44 2.80 14.66
CA LEU A 3 4.33 1.58 13.85
C LEU A 3 4.39 1.83 12.34
N LYS A 4 3.61 2.81 11.83
CA LYS A 4 3.64 3.16 10.39
C LYS A 4 5.05 3.60 9.96
N GLN A 5 5.72 4.38 10.80
CA GLN A 5 7.07 4.84 10.53
C GLN A 5 8.05 3.66 10.46
N THR A 6 8.02 2.76 11.43
CA THR A 6 8.90 1.57 11.44
C THR A 6 8.72 0.69 10.21
N VAL A 7 7.46 0.44 9.80
CA VAL A 7 7.18 -0.37 8.60
C VAL A 7 7.65 0.33 7.33
N LEU A 8 7.42 1.64 7.22
CA LEU A 8 7.87 2.43 6.07
C LEU A 8 9.40 2.47 5.94
N GLU A 9 10.10 2.63 7.07
CA GLU A 9 11.57 2.59 7.12
C GLU A 9 12.11 1.23 6.68
N ASP A 10 11.48 0.13 7.11
CA ASP A 10 11.85 -1.22 6.70
C ASP A 10 11.63 -1.45 5.18
N MET A 11 10.48 -1.05 4.66
CA MET A 11 10.20 -1.11 3.21
C MET A 11 11.24 -0.33 2.40
N ASN A 12 11.58 0.89 2.83
CA ASN A 12 12.56 1.73 2.16
C ASN A 12 13.99 1.16 2.27
N ARG A 13 14.32 0.56 3.41
CA ARG A 13 15.60 -0.15 3.60
C ARG A 13 15.72 -1.32 2.64
N GLU A 14 14.70 -2.16 2.53
CA GLU A 14 14.68 -3.29 1.60
C GLU A 14 14.70 -2.84 0.13
N GLY A 15 13.97 -1.77 -0.20
CA GLY A 15 14.01 -1.18 -1.53
C GLY A 15 15.41 -0.71 -1.92
N LYS A 16 16.08 0.05 -1.04
CA LYS A 16 17.47 0.48 -1.26
C LYS A 16 18.43 -0.70 -1.40
N ARG A 17 18.29 -1.72 -0.54
CA ARG A 17 19.10 -2.95 -0.60
C ARG A 17 18.97 -3.68 -1.94
N ARG A 18 17.81 -3.60 -2.58
CA ARG A 18 17.52 -4.20 -3.90
C ARG A 18 17.79 -3.26 -5.08
N GLY A 19 18.31 -2.06 -4.84
CA GLY A 19 18.65 -1.10 -5.90
C GLY A 19 17.48 -0.31 -6.46
N LEU A 20 16.33 -0.25 -5.76
CA LEU A 20 15.21 0.59 -6.17
C LEU A 20 15.57 2.08 -6.04
N MET A 21 15.28 2.83 -7.08
CA MET A 21 15.53 4.27 -7.16
C MET A 21 14.61 5.04 -6.20
N SER A 22 14.98 6.28 -5.88
CA SER A 22 14.23 7.11 -4.93
C SER A 22 12.75 7.32 -5.31
N TYR A 23 12.44 7.37 -6.61
CA TYR A 23 11.07 7.53 -7.12
C TYR A 23 10.26 6.23 -7.12
N GLU A 24 10.90 5.08 -6.94
CA GLU A 24 10.25 3.77 -6.79
C GLU A 24 9.94 3.44 -5.31
N GLN A 25 10.51 4.21 -4.38
CA GLN A 25 10.28 4.05 -2.94
C GLN A 25 8.87 4.53 -2.55
N VAL A 26 8.24 3.80 -1.63
CA VAL A 26 6.93 4.15 -1.11
C VAL A 26 7.06 5.39 -0.20
N LYS A 27 6.22 6.41 -0.45
CA LYS A 27 6.26 7.67 0.31
C LYS A 27 5.37 7.67 1.55
N ALA A 28 4.28 6.91 1.52
CA ALA A 28 3.33 6.81 2.62
C ALA A 28 2.59 5.47 2.57
N ILE A 29 2.14 5.01 3.75
CA ILE A 29 1.38 3.77 3.90
C ILE A 29 0.19 3.98 4.83
N GLU A 30 -0.84 3.17 4.62
CA GLU A 30 -2.00 3.06 5.49
C GLU A 30 -2.29 1.60 5.81
N PHE A 31 -2.79 1.37 7.02
CA PHE A 31 -3.19 0.02 7.45
C PHE A 31 -4.69 -0.15 7.29
N ILE A 32 -5.07 -1.24 6.62
CA ILE A 32 -6.44 -1.71 6.55
C ILE A 32 -6.63 -2.85 7.56
N LYS A 33 -7.82 -2.93 8.16
CA LYS A 33 -8.13 -3.98 9.15
C LYS A 33 -8.52 -5.30 8.50
N GLU A 34 -9.11 -5.25 7.32
CA GLU A 34 -9.61 -6.42 6.59
C GLU A 34 -8.60 -6.85 5.53
N PRO A 35 -8.16 -8.13 5.51
CA PRO A 35 -7.27 -8.65 4.49
C PRO A 35 -7.97 -8.77 3.12
N PHE A 36 -7.20 -8.88 2.05
CA PHE A 36 -7.74 -9.23 0.74
C PHE A 36 -8.02 -10.72 0.69
N THR A 37 -9.20 -11.10 0.23
CA THR A 37 -9.59 -12.51 0.10
C THR A 37 -10.31 -12.76 -1.23
N ILE A 38 -10.54 -14.03 -1.54
CA ILE A 38 -11.33 -14.40 -2.74
C ILE A 38 -12.81 -14.08 -2.48
N GLU A 39 -13.28 -14.31 -1.25
CA GLU A 39 -14.65 -14.12 -0.78
C GLU A 39 -15.07 -12.65 -0.80
N ASN A 40 -14.18 -11.73 -0.40
CA ASN A 40 -14.45 -10.29 -0.49
C ASN A 40 -14.15 -9.70 -1.88
N GLY A 41 -13.81 -10.55 -2.86
CA GLY A 41 -13.60 -10.18 -4.26
C GLY A 41 -12.33 -9.37 -4.53
N LEU A 42 -11.45 -9.20 -3.54
CA LEU A 42 -10.23 -8.41 -3.69
C LEU A 42 -9.05 -9.24 -4.25
N LEU A 43 -9.15 -10.58 -4.22
CA LEU A 43 -8.20 -11.49 -4.84
C LEU A 43 -8.81 -12.25 -6.04
N THR A 44 -7.96 -12.60 -7.00
CA THR A 44 -8.26 -13.62 -8.01
C THR A 44 -8.28 -15.01 -7.33
N PRO A 45 -8.86 -16.03 -7.97
CA PRO A 45 -8.75 -17.42 -7.48
C PRO A 45 -7.31 -17.91 -7.30
N THR A 46 -6.35 -17.25 -7.97
CA THR A 46 -4.90 -17.51 -7.87
C THR A 46 -4.17 -16.58 -6.88
N PHE A 47 -4.91 -15.97 -5.94
CA PHE A 47 -4.39 -15.09 -4.88
C PHE A 47 -3.67 -13.81 -5.34
N LYS A 48 -3.88 -13.37 -6.59
CA LYS A 48 -3.40 -12.06 -7.07
C LYS A 48 -4.41 -10.97 -6.73
N ALA A 49 -3.94 -9.79 -6.34
CA ALA A 49 -4.84 -8.66 -6.08
C ALA A 49 -5.60 -8.24 -7.35
N ARG A 50 -6.93 -8.09 -7.24
CA ARG A 50 -7.76 -7.50 -8.29
C ARG A 50 -7.67 -5.98 -8.23
N ARG A 51 -6.70 -5.41 -8.96
CA ARG A 51 -6.38 -3.98 -8.94
C ARG A 51 -7.62 -3.07 -8.97
N TYR A 52 -8.52 -3.27 -9.94
CA TYR A 52 -9.73 -2.46 -10.08
C TYR A 52 -10.67 -2.54 -8.85
N ALA A 53 -10.83 -3.73 -8.26
CA ALA A 53 -11.68 -3.89 -7.08
C ALA A 53 -11.06 -3.23 -5.84
N VAL A 54 -9.75 -3.37 -5.65
CA VAL A 54 -8.99 -2.71 -4.58
C VAL A 54 -9.06 -1.19 -4.73
N GLU A 55 -8.80 -0.66 -5.93
CA GLU A 55 -8.87 0.77 -6.22
C GLU A 55 -10.26 1.34 -5.95
N LYS A 56 -11.31 0.64 -6.39
CA LYS A 56 -12.69 1.05 -6.15
C LYS A 56 -13.05 1.05 -4.66
N LYS A 57 -12.67 0.01 -3.91
CA LYS A 57 -12.98 -0.13 -2.47
C LYS A 57 -12.25 0.92 -1.62
N TYR A 58 -11.00 1.25 -1.94
CA TYR A 58 -10.15 2.12 -1.14
C TYR A 58 -9.88 3.49 -1.78
N LYS A 59 -10.73 3.94 -2.71
CA LYS A 59 -10.56 5.20 -3.45
C LYS A 59 -10.34 6.40 -2.53
N GLU A 60 -11.17 6.56 -1.51
CA GLU A 60 -11.05 7.68 -0.55
C GLU A 60 -9.77 7.59 0.29
N LEU A 61 -9.38 6.37 0.68
CA LEU A 61 -8.13 6.14 1.40
C LEU A 61 -6.93 6.58 0.55
N PHE A 62 -6.88 6.20 -0.72
CA PHE A 62 -5.82 6.64 -1.64
C PHE A 62 -5.80 8.16 -1.80
N GLN A 63 -6.96 8.79 -1.97
CA GLN A 63 -7.05 10.26 -2.05
C GLN A 63 -6.49 10.94 -0.78
N ASN A 64 -6.80 10.41 0.40
CA ASN A 64 -6.30 10.93 1.66
C ASN A 64 -4.78 10.75 1.80
N ILE A 65 -4.23 9.61 1.35
CA ILE A 65 -2.78 9.38 1.30
C ILE A 65 -2.08 10.39 0.39
N TYR A 66 -2.61 10.61 -0.83
CA TYR A 66 -2.00 11.59 -1.74
C TYR A 66 -2.07 13.01 -1.18
N LYS A 67 -3.16 13.38 -0.52
CA LYS A 67 -3.29 14.68 0.13
C LYS A 67 -2.30 14.85 1.29
N SER A 68 -2.03 13.80 2.07
CA SER A 68 -1.11 13.90 3.21
C SER A 68 0.37 13.97 2.81
N VAL A 69 0.72 13.48 1.62
CA VAL A 69 2.10 13.53 1.08
C VAL A 69 2.39 14.83 0.33
N ASN A 70 1.36 15.41 -0.31
CA ASN A 70 1.50 16.63 -1.12
C ASN A 70 1.09 17.91 -0.38
N ALA A 71 0.64 17.80 0.88
CA ALA A 71 0.44 18.93 1.79
C ALA A 71 1.77 19.29 2.47
#